data_AF-T2IXL7-F1
#
_entry.id   AF-T2IXL7-F1
#
_cell.length_a   1.000
_cell.length_b   1.000
_cell.length_c   1.000
_cell.angle_alpha   90.00
_cell.angle_beta   90.00
_cell.angle_gamma   90.00
#
_symmetry.space_group_name_H-M   'P 1'
#
loop_
_entity.id
_entity.type
_entity.pdbx_description
1 polymer ?
#
loop_
_entity_poly.entity_id
_entity_poly.type
_entity_poly.pdbx_seq_one_letter_code
_entity_poly.pdbx_strand_id
1 'polypeptide(L)' 'MGLPTAELNNIDADVIIGATCQLIQEEYPGQRLIVATTNVKHLSRFISAKQWNQIN' A
#
# COMPACT_ATOMS: atom_id res chain seq x y z
N MET A 1 -26.55 8.55 -8.85
CA MET A 1 -25.64 9.57 -9.42
C MET A 1 -24.40 9.57 -8.53
N GLY A 2 -23.36 8.81 -8.88
CA GLY A 2 -22.10 8.79 -8.11
C GLY A 2 -21.30 10.04 -8.44
N LEU A 3 -20.91 10.83 -7.43
CA LEU A 3 -19.97 11.91 -7.64
C LEU A 3 -18.61 11.29 -8.02
N PRO A 4 -17.95 11.77 -9.09
CA PRO A 4 -16.56 11.42 -9.33
C PRO A 4 -15.70 12.11 -8.25
N THR A 5 -15.40 11.40 -7.17
CA THR A 5 -14.53 11.85 -6.08
C THR A 5 -13.04 11.73 -6.45
N ALA A 6 -12.67 12.15 -7.65
CA ALA A 6 -11.28 12.23 -8.06
C ALA A 6 -11.01 13.64 -8.58
N GLU A 7 -10.80 14.56 -7.64
CA GLU A 7 -10.19 15.86 -7.93
C GLU A 7 -8.79 15.64 -8.50
N LEU A 8 -8.36 16.51 -9.43
CA LEU A 8 -7.12 16.40 -10.20
C LEU A 8 -5.83 16.39 -9.32
N ASN A 9 -5.97 16.76 -8.05
CA ASN A 9 -4.91 16.77 -7.03
C ASN A 9 -4.92 15.54 -6.12
N ASN A 10 -5.66 14.48 -6.46
CA ASN A 10 -5.79 13.31 -5.60
C ASN A 10 -4.53 12.43 -5.68
N ILE A 11 -3.71 12.47 -4.62
CA ILE A 11 -2.60 11.55 -4.46
C ILE A 11 -3.18 10.14 -4.34
N ASP A 12 -2.70 9.23 -5.18
CA ASP A 12 -3.16 7.84 -5.16
C ASP A 12 -2.88 7.22 -3.78
N ALA A 13 -3.89 6.57 -3.20
CA ALA A 13 -3.76 5.90 -1.91
C ALA A 13 -2.65 4.85 -1.92
N ASP A 14 -2.39 4.21 -3.08
CA ASP A 14 -1.30 3.26 -3.25
C ASP A 14 0.08 3.92 -3.06
N VAL A 15 0.21 5.19 -3.50
CA VAL A 15 1.43 5.98 -3.32
C VAL A 15 1.62 6.37 -1.85
N ILE A 16 0.55 6.78 -1.17
CA ILE A 16 0.60 7.11 0.27
C ILE A 16 1.01 5.88 1.08
N ILE A 17 0.34 4.74 0.86
CA ILE A 17 0.64 3.47 1.55
C ILE A 17 2.08 3.06 1.27
N GLY A 18 2.53 3.15 0.02
CA GLY A 18 3.90 2.83 -0.38
C GLY A 18 4.94 3.67 0.38
N ALA A 19 4.76 4.99 0.41
CA ALA A 19 5.66 5.91 1.12
C ALA A 19 5.70 5.64 2.63
N THR A 20 4.54 5.45 3.26
CA THR A 20 4.47 5.12 4.69
C THR A 20 5.19 3.79 5.00
N CYS A 21 5.04 2.79 4.14
CA CYS A 21 5.71 1.51 4.31
C CYS A 21 7.24 1.61 4.20
N GLN A 22 7.75 2.53 3.37
CA GLN A 22 9.19 2.79 3.28
C GLN A 22 9.72 3.41 4.58
N LEU A 23 9.05 4.44 5.11
CA LEU A 23 9.42 5.06 6.38
C LEU A 23 9.44 4.06 7.54
N ILE A 24 8.43 3.18 7.62
CA ILE A 24 8.39 2.13 8.65
C ILE A 24 9.56 1.16 8.51
N GLN A 25 9.92 0.77 7.28
CA GLN A 25 11.07 -0.13 7.07
C GLN A 25 12.41 0.52 7.42
N GLU A 26 12.54 1.84 7.23
CA GLU A 26 13.70 2.61 7.67
C GLU A 26 13.79 2.71 9.19
N GLU A 27 12.65 2.91 9.87
CA GLU A 27 12.58 2.99 11.33
C GLU A 27 12.83 1.64 12.00
N TYR A 28 12.37 0.55 11.38
CA TYR A 28 12.49 -0.82 11.91
C TYR A 28 13.27 -1.75 10.94
N PRO A 29 14.58 -1.51 10.75
CA PRO A 29 15.37 -2.29 9.81
C PRO A 29 15.41 -3.76 10.21
N GLY A 30 15.19 -4.64 9.23
CA GLY A 30 15.17 -6.09 9.42
C GLY A 30 13.80 -6.68 9.80
N GLN A 31 12.78 -5.86 10.09
CA GLN A 31 11.42 -6.34 10.23
C GLN A 31 10.77 -6.56 8.86
N ARG A 32 10.02 -7.66 8.74
CA ARG A 32 9.27 -7.95 7.52
C ARG A 32 7.92 -7.23 7.56
N LEU A 33 7.80 -6.16 6.79
CA LEU A 33 6.52 -5.47 6.58
C LEU A 33 5.75 -6.10 5.41
N ILE A 34 4.48 -6.45 5.62
CA ILE A 34 3.58 -6.95 4.57
C ILE A 34 2.25 -6.20 4.68
N VAL A 35 1.80 -5.60 3.58
CA VAL A 35 0.48 -4.99 3.50
C VAL A 35 -0.55 -6.03 3.07
N ALA A 36 -1.50 -6.31 3.95
CA ALA A 36 -2.66 -7.16 3.66
C ALA A 36 -3.68 -6.36 2.82
N THR A 37 -3.92 -6.79 1.58
CA THR A 37 -4.82 -6.09 0.65
C THR A 37 -5.45 -7.06 -0.35
N THR A 38 -6.63 -6.72 -0.87
CA THR A 38 -7.21 -7.39 -2.04
C THR A 38 -6.64 -6.84 -3.35
N ASN A 39 -6.13 -5.60 -3.37
CA ASN A 39 -5.49 -4.98 -4.52
C ASN A 39 -3.98 -5.27 -4.57
N VAL A 40 -3.62 -6.55 -4.53
CA VAL A 40 -2.22 -7.00 -4.49
C VAL A 40 -1.46 -6.48 -5.71
N LYS A 41 -2.05 -6.58 -6.91
CA LYS A 41 -1.39 -6.24 -8.17
C LYS A 41 -0.87 -4.79 -8.22
N HIS A 42 -1.61 -3.84 -7.64
CA HIS A 42 -1.20 -2.44 -7.64
C HIS A 42 -0.10 -2.19 -6.59
N LEU A 43 -0.35 -2.58 -5.34
CA LEU A 43 0.55 -2.30 -4.21
C LEU A 43 1.87 -3.09 -4.28
N SER A 44 1.86 -4.31 -4.86
CA SER A 44 3.06 -5.12 -5.07
C SER A 44 4.12 -4.47 -5.96
N ARG A 45 3.77 -3.40 -6.69
CA ARG A 45 4.72 -2.63 -7.50
C ARG A 45 5.68 -1.78 -6.65
N PHE A 46 5.27 -1.44 -5.44
CA PHE A 46 5.99 -0.51 -4.57
C PHE A 46 6.45 -1.17 -3.27
N ILE A 47 5.70 -2.15 -2.77
CA ILE A 47 5.89 -2.74 -1.44
C ILE A 47 5.53 -4.23 -1.43
N SER A 48 5.90 -4.95 -0.37
CA SER A 48 5.41 -6.31 -0.14
C SER A 48 3.93 -6.28 0.22
N ALA A 49 3.09 -6.80 -0.67
CA ALA A 49 1.64 -6.85 -0.51
C ALA A 49 1.12 -8.27 -0.78
N LYS A 50 0.15 -8.72 0.02
CA LYS A 50 -0.45 -10.06 -0.09
C LYS A 50 -1.92 -10.04 0.31
N GLN A 51 -2.69 -11.03 -0.12
CA GLN A 51 -4.00 -11.26 0.49
C GLN A 51 -3.83 -11.70 1.94
N TRP A 52 -4.79 -11.33 2.80
CA TRP A 52 -4.71 -11.60 4.24
C TRP A 52 -4.52 -13.10 4.54
N ASN A 53 -5.20 -13.96 3.78
CA ASN A 53 -5.15 -15.42 3.90
C ASN A 53 -3.83 -16.05 3.37
N GLN A 54 -2.92 -15.26 2.80
CA GLN A 54 -1.61 -15.69 2.31
C GLN A 54 -0.47 -15.28 3.26
N ILE A 55 -0.80 -14.67 4.40
CA ILE A 55 0.14 -14.27 5.43
C ILE A 55 0.06 -15.32 6.54
N ASN A 56 1.14 -16.10 6.69
CA ASN A 56 1.32 -17.10 7.75
C ASN A 56 2.33 -16.59 8.77
#